data_AF-A0A2I0TDS5-F1
#
_entry.id   AF-A0A2I0TDS5-F1
#
_cell.length_a   1.000
_cell.length_b   1.000
_cell.length_c   1.000
_cell.angle_alpha   90.00
_cell.angle_beta   90.00
_cell.angle_gamma   90.00
#
_symmetry.space_group_name_H-M   'P 1'
#
loop_
_entity.id
_entity.type
_entity.pdbx_description
1 polymer ?
#
loop_
_entity_poly.entity_id
_entity_poly.type
_entity_poly.pdbx_seq_one_letter_code
_entity_poly.pdbx_strand_id
1 'polypeptide(L)'
;MRQLQKKIKSGTLNIKDDDPFELFIAATNIRYCYYNETHKILGNTFGMCVLQDFEALTPNLLARTVETVEGGGIVVILLRTMNSLKQLYTMTMDVHSRYRTEAHQDVVGRFNEREYIQYVEDRLRPQDLELKELKESLQDTQPVGVLVDGCKTLDQAKAVLKFIEAISEKTLRSTVALTAARGRGKSAALGLAIAGAVAFG
;
A
#
# COMPACT_ATOMS: atom_id res chain seq x y z
N MET A 1 15.34 3.12 26.12
CA MET A 1 15.75 4.36 25.40
C MET A 1 16.73 5.26 26.14
N ARG A 2 16.42 5.86 27.32
CA ARG A 2 17.36 6.77 28.03
C ARG A 2 18.67 6.11 28.49
N GLN A 3 18.64 4.79 28.78
CA GLN A 3 19.84 4.04 29.17
C GLN A 3 20.74 3.69 27.97
N LEU A 4 20.16 3.34 26.81
CA LEU A 4 20.91 3.10 25.57
C LEU A 4 21.55 4.37 25.02
N GLN A 5 20.84 5.50 25.04
CA GLN A 5 21.43 6.79 24.64
C GLN A 5 22.57 7.23 25.58
N LYS A 6 22.52 6.87 26.87
CA LYS A 6 23.62 7.06 27.81
C LYS A 6 24.81 6.15 27.49
N LYS A 7 24.57 4.87 27.13
CA LYS A 7 25.60 3.92 26.69
C LYS A 7 26.27 4.31 25.36
N ILE A 8 25.51 4.87 24.42
CA ILE A 8 26.03 5.44 23.17
C ILE A 8 26.95 6.63 23.46
N LYS A 9 26.52 7.54 24.35
CA LYS A 9 27.31 8.72 24.74
C LYS A 9 28.55 8.39 25.59
N SER A 10 28.58 7.25 26.27
CA SER A 10 29.75 6.82 27.06
C SER A 10 30.81 6.07 26.25
N GLY A 11 30.60 5.82 24.96
CA GLY A 11 31.61 5.21 24.07
C GLY A 11 31.91 3.73 24.35
N THR A 12 31.18 3.10 25.27
CA THR A 12 31.33 1.69 25.67
C THR A 12 30.31 0.79 24.96
N LEU A 13 30.16 0.94 23.65
CA LEU A 13 29.35 0.02 22.83
C LEU A 13 30.24 -1.12 22.35
N ASN A 14 30.26 -2.21 23.10
CA ASN A 14 30.86 -3.46 22.65
C ASN A 14 29.87 -4.16 21.71
N ILE A 15 30.13 -4.08 20.40
CA ILE A 15 29.34 -4.70 19.32
C ILE A 15 29.17 -6.23 19.50
N LYS A 16 29.96 -6.86 20.37
CA LYS A 16 29.92 -8.31 20.66
C LYS A 16 29.01 -8.71 21.83
N ASP A 17 28.69 -7.79 22.75
CA ASP A 17 27.95 -8.09 23.98
C ASP A 17 26.52 -7.54 23.98
N ASP A 18 26.22 -6.57 23.11
CA ASP A 18 24.88 -5.98 23.03
C ASP A 18 23.97 -6.80 22.09
N ASP A 19 22.75 -7.10 22.56
CA ASP A 19 21.76 -7.87 21.83
C ASP A 19 21.48 -7.26 20.44
N PRO A 20 21.48 -8.05 19.35
CA PRO A 20 21.19 -7.57 17.99
C PRO A 20 19.86 -6.81 17.87
N PHE A 21 18.90 -7.11 18.75
CA PHE A 21 17.61 -6.45 18.81
C PHE A 21 17.69 -5.00 19.31
N GLU A 22 18.51 -4.74 20.34
CA GLU A 22 18.71 -3.39 20.87
C GLU A 22 19.47 -2.52 19.86
N LEU A 23 20.45 -3.12 19.17
CA LEU A 23 21.12 -2.47 18.05
C LEU A 23 20.15 -2.13 16.92
N PHE A 24 19.24 -3.05 16.57
CA PHE A 24 18.21 -2.83 15.56
C PHE A 24 17.28 -1.67 15.93
N ILE A 25 16.78 -1.62 17.17
CA ILE A 25 15.91 -0.53 17.64
C ILE A 25 16.62 0.82 17.64
N ALA A 26 17.90 0.84 17.99
CA ALA A 26 18.68 2.08 18.06
C ALA A 26 19.09 2.60 16.67
N ALA A 27 19.40 1.71 15.74
CA ALA A 27 19.90 2.06 14.40
C ALA A 27 18.78 2.37 13.40
N THR A 28 17.60 1.79 13.57
CA THR A 28 16.49 1.93 12.62
C THR A 28 15.45 2.95 13.09
N ASN A 29 14.81 3.64 12.14
CA ASN A 29 13.73 4.58 12.45
C ASN A 29 12.40 3.84 12.55
N ILE A 30 12.07 3.38 13.77
CA ILE A 30 10.85 2.61 14.03
C ILE A 30 9.71 3.55 14.44
N ARG A 31 8.61 3.51 13.69
CA ARG A 31 7.36 4.19 14.06
C ARG A 31 6.46 3.24 14.85
N TYR A 32 6.39 3.45 16.15
CA TYR A 32 5.45 2.73 17.01
C TYR A 32 4.03 3.27 16.85
N CYS A 33 3.05 2.36 16.70
CA CYS A 33 1.65 2.70 16.53
C CYS A 33 0.80 1.71 17.33
N TYR A 34 -0.15 2.22 18.11
CA TYR A 34 -1.15 1.38 18.78
C TYR A 34 -2.26 0.98 17.80
N TYR A 35 -2.90 -0.17 18.03
CA TYR A 35 -3.97 -0.68 17.15
C TYR A 35 -5.13 0.30 16.94
N ASN A 36 -5.51 1.04 17.98
CA ASN A 36 -6.56 2.06 17.90
C ASN A 36 -6.16 3.27 17.04
N GLU A 37 -4.86 3.49 16.85
CA GLU A 37 -4.29 4.64 16.14
C GLU A 37 -3.83 4.31 14.72
N THR A 38 -4.13 3.11 14.22
CA THR A 38 -3.78 2.66 12.86
C THR A 38 -4.36 3.54 11.74
N HIS A 39 -5.30 4.43 12.03
CA HIS A 39 -5.78 5.43 11.08
C HIS A 39 -4.72 6.51 10.80
N LYS A 40 -3.77 6.77 11.71
CA LYS A 40 -2.72 7.80 11.57
C LYS A 40 -1.57 7.39 10.62
N ILE A 41 -1.46 6.10 10.32
CA ILE A 41 -0.44 5.58 9.40
C ILE A 41 -0.94 5.55 7.95
N LEU A 42 -2.24 5.75 7.73
CA LEU A 42 -2.81 5.80 6.38
C LEU A 42 -2.23 6.96 5.57
N GLY A 43 -1.96 6.71 4.29
CA GLY A 43 -1.31 7.66 3.39
C GLY A 43 0.22 7.69 3.49
N ASN A 44 0.82 6.98 4.46
CA ASN A 44 2.26 6.72 4.48
C ASN A 44 2.56 5.33 3.94
N THR A 45 3.79 5.15 3.47
CA THR A 45 4.30 3.87 2.98
C THR A 45 5.56 3.50 3.75
N PHE A 46 5.68 2.23 4.14
CA PHE A 46 6.78 1.67 4.91
C PHE A 46 7.35 0.44 4.20
N GLY A 47 8.66 0.19 4.35
CA GLY A 47 9.30 -1.02 3.81
C GLY A 47 9.06 -2.28 4.65
N MET A 48 8.83 -2.12 5.95
CA MET A 48 8.62 -3.23 6.88
C MET A 48 7.49 -2.94 7.86
N CYS A 49 6.60 -3.90 8.06
CA CYS A 49 5.54 -3.84 9.06
C CYS A 49 5.67 -5.04 10.01
N VAL A 50 5.73 -4.77 11.32
CA VAL A 50 5.73 -5.80 12.36
C VAL A 50 4.44 -5.68 13.16
N LEU A 51 3.64 -6.74 13.15
CA LEU A 51 2.39 -6.84 13.90
C LEU A 51 2.60 -7.76 15.11
N GLN A 52 2.40 -7.21 16.30
CA GLN A 52 2.55 -7.92 17.57
C GLN A 52 1.17 -8.26 18.14
N ASP A 53 0.97 -9.51 18.58
CA ASP A 53 -0.28 -10.00 19.18
C ASP A 53 -1.44 -10.11 18.17
N PHE A 54 -1.51 -11.26 17.49
CA PHE A 54 -2.52 -11.59 16.49
C PHE A 54 -3.96 -11.65 17.04
N GLU A 55 -4.17 -11.92 18.32
CA GLU A 55 -5.50 -12.11 18.92
C GLU A 55 -6.37 -10.83 18.88
N ALA A 56 -5.73 -9.66 18.90
CA ALA A 56 -6.42 -8.37 18.82
C ALA A 56 -6.61 -7.88 17.37
N LEU A 57 -6.17 -8.65 16.39
CA LEU A 57 -6.10 -8.20 15.00
C LEU A 57 -7.44 -8.44 14.29
N THR A 58 -8.11 -7.34 13.94
CA THR A 58 -9.31 -7.40 13.09
C THR A 58 -8.93 -7.34 11.61
N PRO A 59 -9.74 -7.92 10.69
CA PRO A 59 -9.45 -7.86 9.25
C PRO A 59 -9.24 -6.43 8.71
N ASN A 60 -9.95 -5.45 9.27
CA ASN A 60 -9.79 -4.04 8.90
C ASN A 60 -8.44 -3.46 9.37
N LEU A 61 -7.94 -3.85 10.54
CA LEU A 61 -6.59 -3.46 10.98
C LEU A 61 -5.52 -4.07 10.08
N LEU A 62 -5.65 -5.38 9.77
CA LEU A 62 -4.76 -6.09 8.85
C LEU A 62 -4.70 -5.39 7.49
N ALA A 63 -5.87 -5.11 6.90
CA ALA A 63 -5.95 -4.47 5.60
C ALA A 63 -5.28 -3.08 5.62
N ARG A 64 -5.46 -2.30 6.69
CA ARG A 64 -4.82 -0.98 6.83
C ARG A 64 -3.31 -1.07 6.95
N THR A 65 -2.78 -2.02 7.72
CA THR A 65 -1.34 -2.14 7.96
C THR A 65 -0.62 -2.74 6.76
N VAL A 66 -1.23 -3.74 6.10
CA VAL A 66 -0.68 -4.35 4.88
C VAL A 66 -0.70 -3.36 3.71
N GLU A 67 -1.75 -2.52 3.59
CA GLU A 67 -1.82 -1.47 2.56
C GLU A 67 -0.67 -0.45 2.68
N THR A 68 -0.18 -0.19 3.89
CA THR A 68 0.93 0.75 4.10
C THR A 68 2.29 0.17 3.76
N VAL A 69 2.40 -1.10 3.38
CA VAL A 69 3.67 -1.71 2.98
C VAL A 69 3.88 -1.57 1.48
N GLU A 70 5.06 -1.09 1.06
CA GLU A 70 5.42 -0.98 -0.36
C GLU A 70 5.59 -2.33 -1.04
N GLY A 71 5.49 -2.34 -2.38
CA GLY A 71 5.81 -3.52 -3.18
C GLY A 71 7.27 -3.91 -2.99
N GLY A 72 7.51 -5.16 -2.57
CA GLY A 72 8.84 -5.66 -2.18
C GLY A 72 9.16 -5.52 -0.69
N GLY A 73 8.27 -4.89 0.09
CA GLY A 73 8.36 -4.83 1.55
C GLY A 73 7.96 -6.13 2.24
N ILE A 74 8.25 -6.24 3.54
CA ILE A 74 8.01 -7.44 4.35
C ILE A 74 7.01 -7.15 5.47
N VAL A 75 5.99 -8.00 5.59
CA VAL A 75 5.04 -8.02 6.71
C VAL A 75 5.39 -9.19 7.62
N VAL A 76 5.74 -8.91 8.87
CA VAL A 76 6.05 -9.92 9.89
C VAL A 76 4.92 -9.94 10.92
N ILE A 77 4.31 -11.10 11.13
CA ILE A 77 3.27 -11.31 12.16
C ILE A 77 3.86 -12.19 13.26
N LEU A 78 3.90 -11.68 14.48
CA LEU A 78 4.37 -12.44 15.64
C LEU A 78 3.20 -13.19 16.28
N LEU A 79 3.28 -14.52 16.25
CA LEU A 79 2.31 -15.43 16.88
C LEU A 79 2.84 -15.86 18.24
N ARG A 80 2.06 -15.62 19.30
CA ARG A 80 2.45 -15.97 20.68
C ARG A 80 2.04 -17.39 21.08
N THR A 81 0.93 -17.91 20.56
CA THR A 81 0.41 -19.25 20.92
C THR A 81 -0.09 -20.04 19.70
N MET A 82 -0.10 -21.37 19.81
CA MET A 82 -0.64 -22.28 18.77
C MET A 82 -2.15 -22.15 18.57
N ASN A 83 -2.88 -21.60 19.55
CA ASN A 83 -4.31 -21.32 19.43
C ASN A 83 -4.56 -20.15 18.46
N SER A 84 -3.68 -19.14 18.47
CA SER A 84 -3.73 -18.00 17.54
C SER A 84 -3.54 -18.45 16.08
N LEU A 85 -2.74 -19.50 15.84
CA LEU A 85 -2.54 -20.07 14.50
C LEU A 85 -3.80 -20.79 13.99
N LYS A 86 -4.48 -21.55 14.85
CA LYS A 86 -5.79 -22.15 14.51
C LYS A 86 -6.84 -21.08 14.19
N GLN A 87 -6.87 -19.99 14.97
CA GLN A 87 -7.78 -18.86 14.71
C GLN A 87 -7.51 -18.18 13.36
N LEU A 88 -6.25 -18.07 12.93
CA LEU A 88 -5.87 -17.52 11.62
C LEU A 88 -6.44 -18.36 10.48
N TYR A 89 -6.32 -19.69 10.57
CA TYR A 89 -6.91 -20.61 9.59
C TYR A 89 -8.45 -20.58 9.57
N THR A 90 -9.09 -20.39 10.73
CA THR A 90 -10.56 -20.33 10.80
C THR A 90 -11.12 -18.97 10.35
N MET A 91 -10.39 -17.86 10.56
CA MET A 91 -10.86 -16.52 10.20
C MET A 91 -10.97 -16.32 8.68
N THR A 92 -10.07 -16.91 7.89
CA THR A 92 -10.18 -16.94 6.42
C THR A 92 -11.32 -17.82 5.93
N MET A 93 -11.69 -18.89 6.65
CA MET A 93 -12.80 -19.77 6.28
C MET A 93 -14.19 -19.21 6.62
N ASP A 94 -14.30 -18.38 7.65
CA ASP A 94 -15.60 -17.93 8.17
C ASP A 94 -16.28 -16.84 7.32
N VAL A 95 -15.52 -16.13 6.48
CA VAL A 95 -16.10 -15.23 5.47
C VAL A 95 -16.84 -16.03 4.39
N HIS A 96 -16.31 -17.20 4.01
CA HIS A 96 -16.92 -18.05 3.00
C HIS A 96 -18.15 -18.81 3.53
N SER A 97 -18.24 -19.05 4.84
CA SER A 97 -19.43 -19.63 5.47
C SER A 97 -20.68 -18.75 5.30
N ARG A 98 -20.49 -17.42 5.21
CA ARG A 98 -21.54 -16.42 4.95
C ARG A 98 -21.99 -16.35 3.48
N TYR A 99 -21.23 -16.93 2.55
CA TYR A 99 -21.58 -17.02 1.12
C TYR A 99 -22.34 -18.31 0.76
N ARG A 100 -22.96 -18.98 1.75
CA ARG A 100 -23.84 -20.13 1.50
C ARG A 100 -25.12 -19.68 0.78
N THR A 101 -25.34 -20.24 -0.40
CA THR A 101 -26.65 -20.30 -1.05
C THR A 101 -27.23 -21.69 -0.85
N GLU A 102 -28.56 -21.84 -0.90
CA GLU A 102 -29.25 -23.12 -0.65
C GLU A 102 -28.75 -24.28 -1.56
N ALA A 103 -28.13 -23.95 -2.70
CA ALA A 103 -27.65 -24.92 -3.67
C ALA A 103 -26.27 -25.53 -3.35
N HIS A 104 -25.44 -24.94 -2.48
CA HIS A 104 -24.10 -25.46 -2.14
C HIS A 104 -23.81 -25.30 -0.64
N GLN A 105 -23.97 -26.39 0.12
CA GLN A 105 -23.79 -26.38 1.58
C GLN A 105 -22.32 -26.59 2.04
N ASP A 106 -21.52 -27.31 1.24
CA ASP A 106 -20.12 -27.58 1.53
C ASP A 106 -19.20 -26.55 0.87
N VAL A 107 -18.60 -25.71 1.72
CA VAL A 107 -17.63 -24.70 1.32
C VAL A 107 -16.23 -25.28 1.55
N VAL A 108 -15.59 -25.75 0.47
CA VAL A 108 -14.19 -26.16 0.50
C VAL A 108 -13.31 -24.93 0.32
N GLY A 109 -12.42 -24.66 1.29
CA GLY A 109 -11.52 -23.51 1.29
C GLY A 109 -10.39 -23.63 0.27
N ARG A 110 -10.69 -23.53 -1.03
CA ARG A 110 -9.69 -23.61 -2.13
C ARG A 110 -8.63 -22.50 -2.11
N PHE A 111 -8.86 -21.45 -1.33
CA PHE A 111 -7.88 -20.37 -1.13
C PHE A 111 -6.70 -20.82 -0.27
N ASN A 112 -6.91 -21.73 0.68
CA ASN A 112 -5.85 -22.29 1.54
C ASN A 112 -4.98 -23.33 0.82
N GLU A 113 -5.48 -23.92 -0.27
CA GLU A 113 -4.72 -24.86 -1.12
C GLU A 113 -3.90 -24.17 -2.21
N ARG A 114 -4.04 -22.85 -2.37
CA ARG A 114 -3.21 -22.08 -3.29
C ARG A 114 -1.88 -21.74 -2.62
N GLU A 115 -0.97 -22.71 -2.61
CA GLU A 115 0.43 -22.40 -2.37
C GLU A 115 0.95 -21.37 -3.39
N TYR A 116 1.81 -20.50 -2.88
CA TYR A 116 2.54 -19.46 -3.57
C TYR A 116 3.41 -20.03 -4.70
N ILE A 117 3.52 -19.29 -5.81
CA ILE A 117 4.77 -18.73 -6.36
C ILE A 117 4.37 -18.16 -7.73
N GLN A 118 4.29 -16.83 -7.83
CA GLN A 118 4.40 -16.16 -9.11
C GLN A 118 5.80 -15.60 -9.16
N TYR A 119 6.67 -16.25 -9.93
CA TYR A 119 7.96 -15.67 -10.30
C TYR A 119 7.68 -14.31 -10.94
N VAL A 120 8.22 -13.25 -10.34
CA VAL A 120 8.37 -11.97 -11.00
C VAL A 120 9.49 -12.17 -12.00
N GLU A 121 9.15 -12.58 -13.22
CA GLU A 121 10.05 -12.31 -14.34
C GLU A 121 10.15 -10.79 -14.46
N ASP A 122 11.38 -10.30 -14.56
CA ASP A 122 11.78 -8.89 -14.73
C ASP A 122 11.36 -8.33 -16.10
N ARG A 123 10.27 -8.84 -16.68
CA ARG A 123 9.68 -8.32 -17.91
C ARG A 123 8.91 -7.06 -17.53
N LEU A 124 9.31 -5.94 -18.13
CA LEU A 124 8.49 -4.73 -18.20
C LEU A 124 7.05 -5.14 -18.55
N ARG A 125 6.12 -4.83 -17.66
CA ARG A 125 4.72 -5.16 -17.91
C ARG A 125 4.27 -4.36 -19.14
N PRO A 126 3.39 -4.90 -20.00
CA PRO A 126 2.89 -4.17 -21.17
C PRO A 126 2.39 -2.75 -20.84
N GLN A 127 1.79 -2.58 -19.65
CA GLN A 127 1.31 -1.30 -19.15
C GLN A 127 2.41 -0.25 -18.91
N ASP A 128 3.62 -0.70 -18.54
CA ASP A 128 4.75 0.20 -18.28
C ASP A 128 5.36 0.71 -19.60
N LEU A 129 5.34 -0.13 -20.66
CA LEU A 129 5.70 0.27 -22.03
C LEU A 129 4.69 1.29 -22.58
N GLU A 130 3.39 1.01 -22.49
CA GLU A 130 2.33 1.94 -22.92
C GLU A 130 2.43 3.31 -22.21
N LEU A 131 2.77 3.32 -20.92
CA LEU A 131 2.96 4.57 -20.19
C LEU A 131 4.14 5.39 -20.75
N LYS A 132 5.24 4.72 -21.10
CA LYS A 132 6.41 5.38 -21.64
C LYS A 132 6.11 6.01 -23.00
N GLU A 133 5.47 5.27 -23.89
CA GLU A 133 5.02 5.77 -25.20
C GLU A 133 4.06 6.97 -25.05
N LEU A 134 3.13 6.90 -24.08
CA LEU A 134 2.21 7.99 -23.80
C LEU A 134 2.95 9.25 -23.33
N LYS A 135 3.97 9.11 -22.47
CA LYS A 135 4.77 10.25 -22.00
C LYS A 135 5.57 10.89 -23.12
N GLU A 136 6.20 10.08 -23.98
CA GLU A 136 6.96 10.57 -25.13
C GLU A 136 6.06 11.31 -26.13
N SER A 137 4.86 10.79 -26.41
CA SER A 137 3.93 11.42 -27.35
C SER A 137 3.39 12.79 -26.89
N LEU A 138 3.34 13.04 -25.58
CA LEU A 138 2.76 14.26 -24.99
C LEU A 138 3.80 15.26 -24.47
N GLN A 139 5.09 14.99 -24.63
CA GLN A 139 6.18 15.79 -24.08
C GLN A 139 6.13 17.26 -24.54
N ASP A 140 5.74 17.50 -25.79
CA ASP A 140 5.69 18.84 -26.39
C ASP A 140 4.38 19.60 -26.10
N THR A 141 3.35 18.92 -25.60
CA THR A 141 2.04 19.51 -25.32
C THR A 141 1.97 20.08 -23.91
N GLN A 142 2.40 21.33 -23.73
CA GLN A 142 2.26 22.05 -22.46
C GLN A 142 0.82 22.53 -22.22
N PRO A 143 0.27 22.46 -21.00
CA PRO A 143 0.83 21.95 -19.74
C PRO A 143 0.64 20.43 -19.51
N VAL A 144 -0.02 19.71 -20.43
CA VAL A 144 -0.38 18.28 -20.29
C VAL A 144 0.85 17.39 -20.12
N GLY A 145 1.90 17.62 -20.90
CA GLY A 145 3.12 16.82 -20.87
C GLY A 145 3.78 16.79 -19.49
N VAL A 146 3.87 17.93 -18.81
CA VAL A 146 4.45 18.02 -17.46
C VAL A 146 3.57 17.29 -16.43
N LEU A 147 2.25 17.36 -16.57
CA LEU A 147 1.32 16.68 -15.66
C LEU A 147 1.34 15.15 -15.85
N VAL A 148 1.40 14.69 -17.10
CA VAL A 148 1.48 13.26 -17.43
C VAL A 148 2.84 12.68 -17.09
N ASP A 149 3.93 13.46 -17.19
CA ASP A 149 5.26 13.03 -16.76
C ASP A 149 5.31 12.73 -15.26
N GLY A 150 4.55 13.48 -14.44
CA GLY A 150 4.38 13.22 -13.01
C GLY A 150 3.62 11.94 -12.66
N CYS A 151 2.95 11.28 -13.62
CA CYS A 151 2.19 10.06 -13.37
C CYS A 151 3.10 8.83 -13.27
N LYS A 152 2.80 7.93 -12.32
CA LYS A 152 3.56 6.69 -12.09
C LYS A 152 2.96 5.47 -12.77
N THR A 153 1.66 5.49 -13.07
CA THR A 153 0.95 4.38 -13.72
C THR A 153 0.17 4.88 -14.93
N LEU A 154 -0.05 3.97 -15.88
CA LEU A 154 -0.88 4.24 -17.06
C LEU A 154 -2.30 4.68 -16.69
N ASP A 155 -2.91 4.04 -15.69
CA ASP A 155 -4.25 4.41 -15.22
C ASP A 155 -4.31 5.84 -14.66
N GLN A 156 -3.24 6.29 -13.97
CA GLN A 156 -3.16 7.67 -13.50
C GLN A 156 -3.07 8.64 -14.67
N ALA A 157 -2.21 8.36 -15.66
CA ALA A 157 -2.08 9.20 -16.85
C ALA A 157 -3.40 9.30 -17.62
N LYS A 158 -4.07 8.17 -17.87
CA LYS A 158 -5.39 8.13 -18.52
C LYS A 158 -6.45 8.91 -17.74
N ALA A 159 -6.46 8.80 -16.40
CA ALA A 159 -7.37 9.55 -15.56
C ALA A 159 -7.12 11.07 -15.65
N VAL A 160 -5.86 11.51 -15.54
CA VAL A 160 -5.49 12.93 -15.65
C VAL A 160 -5.87 13.50 -17.02
N LEU A 161 -5.61 12.77 -18.11
CA LEU A 161 -6.02 13.17 -19.46
C LEU A 161 -7.54 13.33 -19.56
N LYS A 162 -8.33 12.38 -19.03
CA LYS A 162 -9.79 12.47 -19.03
C LYS A 162 -10.30 13.67 -18.25
N PHE A 163 -9.66 14.02 -17.13
CA PHE A 163 -10.00 15.23 -16.38
C PHE A 163 -9.70 16.49 -17.19
N ILE A 164 -8.52 16.58 -17.82
CA ILE A 164 -8.13 17.75 -18.63
C ILE A 164 -9.05 17.91 -19.84
N GLU A 165 -9.40 16.83 -20.53
CA GLU A 165 -10.38 16.85 -21.62
C GLU A 165 -11.72 17.42 -21.15
N ALA A 166 -12.24 16.94 -20.02
CA ALA A 166 -13.51 17.40 -19.47
C ALA A 166 -13.47 18.85 -18.97
N ILE A 167 -12.30 19.35 -18.56
CA ILE A 167 -12.07 20.77 -18.22
C ILE A 167 -12.02 21.64 -19.48
N SER A 168 -11.36 21.16 -20.53
CA SER A 168 -11.26 21.87 -21.81
C SER A 168 -12.57 21.86 -22.60
N GLU A 169 -13.47 20.93 -22.29
CA GLU A 169 -14.77 20.83 -22.92
C GLU A 169 -15.66 22.02 -22.51
N LYS A 170 -16.16 22.79 -23.49
CA LYS A 170 -16.98 24.00 -23.25
C LYS A 170 -18.41 23.70 -22.82
N THR A 171 -18.62 22.72 -21.94
CA THR A 171 -19.92 22.41 -21.37
C THR A 171 -20.07 23.10 -20.02
N LEU A 172 -21.20 23.79 -19.81
CA LEU A 172 -21.48 24.51 -18.55
C LEU A 172 -21.62 23.58 -17.34
N ARG A 173 -21.81 22.28 -17.57
CA ARG A 173 -22.00 21.27 -16.53
C ARG A 173 -21.42 19.94 -16.97
N SER A 174 -20.18 19.68 -16.59
CA SER A 174 -19.55 18.36 -16.64
C SER A 174 -19.33 17.82 -15.22
N THR A 175 -19.44 16.51 -15.02
CA THR A 175 -19.14 15.86 -13.74
C THR A 175 -18.36 14.60 -14.02
N VAL A 176 -17.12 14.55 -13.54
CA VAL A 176 -16.22 13.40 -13.69
C VAL A 176 -16.01 12.78 -12.32
N ALA A 177 -16.32 11.48 -12.20
CA ALA A 177 -16.14 10.74 -10.96
C ALA A 177 -14.97 9.76 -11.11
N LEU A 178 -13.92 9.93 -10.31
CA LEU A 178 -12.80 8.98 -10.23
C LEU A 178 -13.04 7.96 -9.10
N THR A 179 -13.33 6.72 -9.49
CA THR A 179 -13.45 5.58 -8.60
C THR A 179 -12.16 4.76 -8.63
N ALA A 180 -11.59 4.50 -7.45
CA ALA A 180 -10.38 3.69 -7.32
C ALA A 180 -10.36 3.02 -5.95
N ALA A 181 -9.76 1.83 -5.87
CA ALA A 181 -9.46 1.19 -4.60
C ALA A 181 -8.46 2.02 -3.78
N ARG A 182 -8.44 1.80 -2.46
CA ARG A 182 -7.49 2.46 -1.56
C ARG A 182 -6.03 2.13 -1.95
N GLY A 183 -5.12 3.09 -1.75
CA GLY A 183 -3.70 2.93 -2.06
C GLY A 183 -3.30 3.07 -3.53
N ARG A 184 -4.24 3.26 -4.47
CA ARG A 184 -3.95 3.33 -5.93
C ARG A 184 -3.51 4.71 -6.45
N GLY A 185 -3.29 5.69 -5.56
CA GLY A 185 -2.84 7.03 -5.94
C GLY A 185 -3.94 7.97 -6.45
N LYS A 186 -5.21 7.76 -6.06
CA LYS A 186 -6.34 8.63 -6.38
C LYS A 186 -6.08 10.11 -6.02
N SER A 187 -5.51 10.36 -4.84
CA SER A 187 -5.19 11.72 -4.37
C SER A 187 -4.13 12.39 -5.25
N ALA A 188 -3.11 11.65 -5.69
CA ALA A 188 -2.09 12.16 -6.60
C ALA A 188 -2.68 12.51 -7.99
N ALA A 189 -3.51 11.63 -8.55
CA ALA A 189 -4.18 11.87 -9.83
C ALA A 189 -5.12 13.10 -9.77
N LEU A 190 -5.90 13.24 -8.69
CA LEU A 190 -6.74 14.43 -8.48
C LEU A 190 -5.90 15.70 -8.29
N GLY A 191 -4.77 15.64 -7.58
CA GLY A 191 -3.86 16.77 -7.42
C GLY A 191 -3.28 17.26 -8.74
N LEU A 192 -2.82 16.34 -9.60
CA LEU A 192 -2.35 16.66 -10.95
C LEU A 192 -3.47 17.24 -11.83
N ALA A 193 -4.68 16.66 -11.75
CA ALA A 193 -5.84 17.17 -12.48
C ALA A 193 -6.23 18.60 -12.06
N ILE A 194 -6.21 18.91 -10.76
CA ILE A 194 -6.48 20.27 -10.26
C ILE A 194 -5.38 21.25 -10.69
N ALA A 195 -4.11 20.84 -10.64
CA ALA A 195 -3.01 21.66 -11.15
C ALA A 195 -3.21 21.98 -12.65
N GLY A 196 -3.64 20.99 -13.43
CA GLY A 196 -4.05 21.19 -14.81
C GLY A 196 -5.25 22.15 -14.95
N ALA A 197 -6.28 22.00 -14.12
CA ALA A 197 -7.43 22.90 -14.13
C ALA A 197 -7.04 24.36 -13.89
N VAL A 198 -6.10 24.61 -12.95
CA VAL A 198 -5.58 25.96 -12.67
C VAL A 198 -4.69 26.49 -13.80
N ALA A 199 -3.99 25.61 -14.52
CA ALA A 199 -3.17 26.01 -15.66
C ALA A 199 -3.98 26.30 -16.93
N PHE A 200 -5.13 25.64 -17.10
CA PHE A 200 -6.01 25.78 -18.26
C PHE A 200 -7.16 26.79 -18.09
N GLY A 201 -7.64 26.99 -16.86
CA GLY A 201 -8.69 27.95 -16.51
C GLY A 201 -8.16 29.37 -16.36
#